data_AF-A0A933QUN5-F1
#
_entry.id   AF-A0A933QUN5-F1
#
_cell.length_a   1.000
_cell.length_b   1.000
_cell.length_c   1.000
_cell.angle_alpha   90.00
_cell.angle_beta   90.00
_cell.angle_gamma   90.00
#
_symmetry.space_group_name_H-M   'P 1'
#
loop_
_entity.id
_entity.type
_entity.pdbx_description
1 polymer ?
#
loop_
_entity_poly.entity_id
_entity_poly.type
_entity_poly.pdbx_seq_one_letter_code
_entity_poly.pdbx_strand_id
1 'polypeptide(L)'
;MNLYQTVLESITPFFASQVAAEQFLLRQCEFHLKIDPQRLGAHDLVNLSKWAMVSGGLLIGKEKAEAMSEKILTMRRVMSTVPLRDRMSGGDFQM
;
A
#
# COMPACT_ATOMS: atom_id res chain seq x y z
N MET A 1 7.18 0.82 11.78
CA MET A 1 7.20 1.14 10.34
C MET A 1 5.78 1.49 9.91
N ASN A 2 5.56 2.64 9.25
CA ASN A 2 4.22 3.02 8.76
C ASN A 2 3.91 2.34 7.41
N LEU A 3 2.64 2.35 7.00
CA LEU A 3 2.23 1.66 5.77
C LEU A 3 2.94 2.22 4.52
N TYR A 4 3.18 3.54 4.48
CA TYR A 4 3.92 4.18 3.40
C TYR A 4 5.31 3.58 3.21
N GLN A 5 6.08 3.43 4.29
CA GLN A 5 7.41 2.84 4.26
C GLN A 5 7.37 1.38 3.81
N THR A 6 6.39 0.60 4.28
CA THR A 6 6.19 -0.79 3.84
C THR A 6 5.92 -0.88 2.33
N VAL A 7 5.08 0.02 1.79
CA VAL A 7 4.81 0.08 0.36
C VAL A 7 6.08 0.49 -0.39
N LEU A 8 6.78 1.52 0.08
CA LEU A 8 8.02 2.02 -0.54
C LEU A 8 9.06 0.90 -0.69
N GLU A 9 9.36 0.18 0.38
CA GLU A 9 10.30 -0.95 0.35
C GLU A 9 9.87 -2.03 -0.62
N SER A 10 8.57 -2.31 -0.66
CA SER A 10 8.01 -3.35 -1.52
C SER A 10 8.09 -2.99 -3.01
N ILE A 11 7.95 -1.72 -3.36
CA ILE A 11 7.99 -1.26 -4.75
C ILE A 11 9.38 -0.83 -5.22
N THR A 12 10.32 -0.56 -4.30
CA THR A 12 11.69 -0.13 -4.63
C THR A 12 12.38 -1.02 -5.67
N PRO A 13 12.26 -2.36 -5.63
CA PRO A 13 12.88 -3.24 -6.64
C PRO A 13 12.40 -3.04 -8.09
N PHE A 14 11.28 -2.34 -8.31
CA PHE A 14 10.79 -2.04 -9.66
C PHE A 14 11.43 -0.80 -10.29
N PHE A 15 12.12 0.01 -9.48
CA PHE A 15 12.74 1.26 -9.91
C PHE A 15 14.26 1.16 -9.91
N ALA A 16 14.91 2.09 -10.61
CA ALA A 16 16.37 2.16 -10.67
C ALA A 16 17.02 2.59 -9.34
N SER A 17 16.26 3.23 -8.44
CA SER A 17 16.75 3.66 -7.13
C SER A 17 15.60 3.82 -6.13
N GLN A 18 15.94 3.81 -4.84
CA GLN A 18 15.00 4.10 -3.75
C GLN A 18 14.40 5.51 -3.88
N VAL A 19 15.22 6.50 -4.28
CA VAL A 19 14.76 7.88 -4.49
C VAL A 19 13.71 7.96 -5.58
N ALA A 20 13.88 7.22 -6.69
CA ALA A 20 12.89 7.19 -7.76
C ALA A 20 11.56 6.54 -7.30
N ALA A 21 11.64 5.46 -6.53
CA ALA A 21 10.47 4.81 -5.95
C ALA A 21 9.72 5.73 -4.96
N GLU A 22 10.46 6.46 -4.13
CA GLU A 22 9.90 7.40 -3.16
C GLU A 22 9.19 8.56 -3.86
N GLN A 23 9.83 9.20 -4.84
CA GLN A 23 9.23 10.27 -5.62
C GLN A 23 7.97 9.80 -6.36
N PHE A 24 8.00 8.56 -6.88
CA PHE A 24 6.83 7.97 -7.50
C PHE A 24 5.66 7.81 -6.52
N LEU A 25 5.92 7.20 -5.36
CA LEU A 25 4.89 6.91 -4.36
C LEU A 25 4.32 8.20 -3.76
N LEU A 26 5.17 9.20 -3.51
CA LEU A 26 4.77 10.52 -3.03
C LEU A 26 3.80 11.19 -4.02
N ARG A 27 4.10 11.16 -5.33
CA ARG A 27 3.19 11.68 -6.36
C ARG A 27 1.85 10.93 -6.38
N GLN A 28 1.85 9.62 -6.15
CA GLN A 28 0.59 8.87 -6.09
C GLN A 28 -0.26 9.31 -4.88
N CYS A 29 0.38 9.53 -3.72
CA CYS A 29 -0.31 10.03 -2.53
C CYS A 29 -0.87 11.43 -2.74
N GLU A 30 -0.07 12.35 -3.30
CA GLU A 30 -0.42 13.76 -3.45
C GLU A 30 -1.48 13.99 -4.53
N PHE A 31 -1.26 13.48 -5.75
CA PHE A 31 -2.08 13.86 -6.91
C PHE A 31 -3.26 12.93 -7.16
N HIS A 32 -3.12 11.65 -6.82
CA HIS A 32 -4.11 10.63 -7.15
C HIS A 32 -4.98 10.23 -5.94
N LEU A 33 -4.37 10.09 -4.76
CA LEU A 33 -5.10 9.79 -3.52
C LEU A 33 -5.51 11.07 -2.76
N LYS A 34 -4.80 12.19 -2.97
CA LYS A 34 -5.00 13.47 -2.28
C LYS A 34 -4.90 13.34 -0.76
N ILE A 35 -3.90 12.58 -0.31
CA ILE A 35 -3.62 12.34 1.11
C ILE A 35 -2.17 12.67 1.45
N ASP A 36 -1.93 13.00 2.71
CA ASP A 36 -0.58 12.98 3.27
C ASP A 36 -0.05 11.53 3.26
N PRO A 37 1.17 11.27 2.75
CA PRO A 37 1.83 9.97 2.84
C PRO A 37 1.76 9.29 4.22
N GLN A 38 1.84 10.04 5.31
CA GLN A 38 1.77 9.52 6.68
C GLN A 38 0.37 9.00 7.05
N ARG A 39 -0.66 9.39 6.29
CA ARG A 39 -2.05 8.98 6.48
C ARG A 39 -2.47 7.81 5.59
N LEU A 40 -1.55 7.27 4.78
CA LEU A 40 -1.83 6.13 3.90
C LEU A 40 -2.38 4.95 4.72
N GLY A 41 -3.61 4.55 4.41
CA GLY A 41 -4.31 3.47 5.09
C GLY A 41 -4.53 2.25 4.20
N ALA A 42 -4.92 1.12 4.82
CA ALA A 42 -5.21 -0.12 4.09
C ALA A 42 -6.35 0.05 3.06
N HIS A 43 -7.27 0.98 3.29
CA HIS A 43 -8.37 1.29 2.37
C HIS A 43 -7.90 1.97 1.08
N ASP A 44 -6.78 2.70 1.13
CA ASP A 44 -6.22 3.41 -0.02
C ASP A 44 -5.48 2.49 -0.99
N LEU A 45 -5.00 1.34 -0.51
CA LEU A 45 -4.17 0.41 -1.29
C LEU A 45 -4.84 -0.08 -2.58
N VAL A 46 -6.17 -0.15 -2.62
CA VAL A 46 -6.93 -0.52 -3.83
C VAL A 46 -6.83 0.57 -4.91
N ASN A 47 -6.90 1.84 -4.52
CA ASN A 47 -6.76 2.93 -5.48
C ASN A 47 -5.29 3.15 -5.81
N LEU A 48 -4.40 3.00 -4.83
CA LEU A 48 -2.97 3.07 -5.04
C LEU A 48 -2.49 2.03 -6.07
N SER A 49 -2.96 0.78 -6.00
CA SER A 49 -2.55 -0.25 -6.96
C SER A 49 -2.98 0.09 -8.40
N LYS A 50 -4.19 0.62 -8.58
CA LYS A 50 -4.67 1.08 -9.90
C LYS A 50 -3.78 2.18 -10.47
N TRP A 51 -3.47 3.20 -9.67
CA TRP A 51 -2.59 4.29 -10.11
C TRP A 51 -1.15 3.82 -10.31
N ALA A 52 -0.68 2.88 -9.50
CA ALA A 52 0.61 2.25 -9.67
C ALA A 52 0.72 1.52 -11.02
N MET A 53 -0.35 0.84 -11.46
CA MET A 53 -0.41 0.21 -12.78
C MET A 53 -0.39 1.26 -13.92
N VAL A 54 -1.24 2.28 -13.84
CA VAL A 54 -1.38 3.30 -14.90
C VAL A 54 -0.12 4.17 -15.00
N SER A 55 0.25 4.84 -13.91
CA SER A 55 1.39 5.75 -13.85
C SER A 55 2.71 4.99 -13.96
N GLY A 56 2.81 3.80 -13.35
CA GLY A 56 3.98 2.95 -13.46
C GLY A 56 4.18 2.42 -14.88
N GLY A 57 3.10 2.11 -15.61
CA GLY A 57 3.20 1.61 -16.98
C GLY A 57 3.96 2.55 -17.92
N LEU A 58 3.88 3.86 -17.67
CA LEU A 58 4.58 4.90 -18.43
C LEU A 58 6.08 5.02 -18.05
N LEU A 59 6.46 4.60 -16.84
CA LEU A 59 7.81 4.82 -16.29
C LEU A 59 8.69 3.57 -16.35
N ILE A 60 8.11 2.41 -16.02
CA ILE A 60 8.84 1.15 -15.84
C ILE A 60 8.37 0.05 -16.80
N GLY A 61 7.43 0.37 -17.69
CA GLY A 61 6.83 -0.56 -18.63
C GLY A 61 5.65 -1.33 -18.01
N LYS A 62 4.75 -1.78 -18.88
CA LYS A 62 3.46 -2.37 -18.51
C LYS A 62 3.58 -3.59 -17.60
N GLU A 63 4.42 -4.55 -17.96
CA GLU A 63 4.58 -5.82 -17.21
C GLU A 63 5.07 -5.57 -15.78
N LYS A 64 6.09 -4.71 -15.60
CA LYS A 64 6.59 -4.35 -14.27
C LYS A 64 5.55 -3.59 -13.45
N ALA A 65 4.77 -2.73 -14.08
CA ALA A 65 3.71 -1.98 -13.43
C ALA A 65 2.55 -2.88 -12.97
N GLU A 66 2.19 -3.89 -13.75
CA GLU A 66 1.20 -4.91 -13.37
C GLU A 66 1.68 -5.72 -12.16
N ALA A 67 2.94 -6.19 -12.18
CA ALA A 67 3.53 -6.90 -11.05
C ALA A 67 3.62 -6.03 -9.78
N MET A 68 3.98 -4.74 -9.93
CA MET A 68 3.99 -3.78 -8.83
C MET A 68 2.59 -3.54 -8.25
N SER A 69 1.58 -3.39 -9.12
CA SER A 69 0.18 -3.23 -8.73
C SER A 69 -0.34 -4.42 -7.93
N GLU A 70 -0.11 -5.65 -8.40
CA GLU A 70 -0.56 -6.86 -7.70
C GLU A 70 0.12 -6.99 -6.33
N LYS A 71 1.40 -6.58 -6.21
CA LYS A 71 2.12 -6.57 -4.94
C LYS A 71 1.46 -5.63 -3.93
N ILE A 72 1.11 -4.41 -4.33
CA ILE A 72 0.39 -3.44 -3.48
C ILE A 72 -0.99 -3.98 -3.10
N LEU A 73 -1.72 -4.56 -4.06
CA LEU A 73 -3.06 -5.11 -3.82
C LEU A 73 -3.04 -6.29 -2.83
N THR A 74 -2.02 -7.12 -2.90
CA THR A 74 -1.85 -8.28 -2.01
C THR A 74 -1.62 -7.84 -0.56
N MET A 75 -0.93 -6.72 -0.32
CA MET A 75 -0.77 -6.17 1.04
C MET A 75 -2.12 -5.89 1.70
N ARG A 76 -3.09 -5.36 0.94
CA ARG A 76 -4.45 -5.11 1.45
C ARG A 76 -5.12 -6.41 1.91
N ARG A 77 -4.96 -7.52 1.18
CA ARG A 77 -5.53 -8.83 1.55
C ARG A 77 -4.92 -9.34 2.86
N VAL A 78 -3.61 -9.24 3.02
CA VAL A 78 -2.91 -9.63 4.25
C VAL A 78 -3.37 -8.76 5.44
N MET A 79 -3.50 -7.45 5.25
CA MET A 79 -3.96 -6.55 6.31
C MET A 79 -5.45 -6.72 6.68
N SER A 80 -6.24 -7.29 5.77
CA SER A 80 -7.67 -7.58 6.01
C SER A 80 -7.92 -8.96 6.64
N THR A 81 -6.88 -9.81 6.78
CA THR A 81 -7.00 -11.19 7.28
C THR A 81 -6.62 -11.35 8.75
N VAL A 82 -6.39 -10.25 9.49
CA VAL A 82 -6.32 -10.30 10.96
C VAL A 82 -7.71 -10.65 11.51
N PRO A 83 -7.90 -11.83 12.13
CA PRO A 83 -9.21 -12.24 12.63
C PRO A 83 -9.64 -11.39 13.83
N LEU A 84 -10.93 -11.11 13.93
CA LEU A 84 -11.65 -10.49 15.06
C LEU A 84 -11.60 -11.31 16.38
N ARG A 85 -10.46 -11.90 16.77
CA ARG A 85 -10.41 -12.80 17.94
C ARG A 85 -10.07 -12.13 19.28
N ASP A 86 -9.74 -10.84 19.30
CA ASP A 86 -9.41 -10.11 20.54
C ASP A 86 -10.51 -9.15 21.03
N ARG A 87 -11.78 -9.41 20.70
CA ARG A 87 -12.92 -8.60 21.21
C ARG A 87 -13.80 -9.29 22.25
N MET A 88 -13.43 -10.46 22.77
CA MET A 88 -14.13 -11.07 23.91
C MET A 88 -13.13 -11.57 24.94
N SER A 89 -12.67 -10.65 25.79
CA SER A 89 -12.08 -10.97 27.10
C SER A 89 -12.33 -9.78 28.01
N GLY A 90 -13.33 -9.89 28.89
CA GLY A 90 -13.55 -8.91 29.95
C GLY A 90 -15.00 -8.46 30.07
N GLY A 91 -15.87 -9.34 30.53
CA GLY A 91 -17.21 -8.98 30.96
C GLY A 91 -18.00 -10.25 31.27
N ASP A 92 -18.43 -10.37 32.51
CA ASP A 92 -19.38 -11.37 33.01
C ASP A 92 -18.80 -12.75 33.32
N PHE A 93 -18.24 -12.88 34.52
CA PHE A 93 -18.72 -13.84 35.52
C PHE A 93 -18.14 -13.46 36.90
N GLN A 94 -18.87 -12.61 37.63
CA GLN A 94 -18.77 -12.55 39.09
C GLN A 94 -20.19 -12.59 39.69
N MET A 95 -20.34 -13.55 40.60
CA MET A 95 -21.46 -13.89 41.49
C MET A 95 -22.63 -14.67 40.89
#